data_AF-A0AAN8I9W5-F1
#
_entry.id   AF-A0AAN8I9W5-F1
#
_cell.length_a   1.000
_cell.length_b   1.000
_cell.length_c   1.000
_cell.angle_alpha   90.00
_cell.angle_beta   90.00
_cell.angle_gamma   90.00
#
_symmetry.space_group_name_H-M   'P 1'
#
loop_
_entity.id
_entity.type
_entity.pdbx_description
1 polymer ?
#
loop_
_entity_poly.entity_id
_entity_poly.type
_entity_poly.pdbx_seq_one_letter_code
_entity_poly.pdbx_strand_id
1 'polypeptide(L)'
;MPTHTKDGDSQQSFFGLDTQFKLQPKDPTIHKPVSMKQILEKKLRWVTLGGQYDWTKKVYPEEEPPAFPEDIADLLRGTFRDVDPQAAILNFYSPGDTLSLHRDVSEECDQGLISISTGCDALLMAANSDGTEVEVIRLRSGDAILMTGVSRYAWHAVPKVIAGTCPESLQKWPASGEGGSFQQWRDWLSNKRINLNVRQMREEPLLGNAAD
;
A
#
# COMPACT_ATOMS: atom_id res chain seq x y z
N MET A 1 0.24 -4.76 23.97
CA MET A 1 0.64 -3.42 23.50
C MET A 1 2.04 -3.13 24.01
N PRO A 2 3.12 -3.32 23.22
CA PRO A 2 4.44 -2.87 23.65
C PRO A 2 4.56 -1.36 23.43
N THR A 3 4.97 -0.66 24.48
CA THR A 3 5.14 0.79 24.59
C THR A 3 6.33 1.30 23.79
N HIS A 4 6.18 2.48 23.15
CA HIS A 4 7.23 3.21 22.46
C HIS A 4 8.41 3.57 23.38
N THR A 5 9.61 3.07 23.07
CA THR A 5 10.89 3.56 23.59
C THR A 5 11.77 4.01 22.43
N LYS A 6 12.48 5.12 22.61
CA LYS A 6 13.27 5.83 21.57
C LYS A 6 14.48 5.07 21.02
N ASP A 7 14.79 3.87 21.52
CA ASP A 7 15.82 2.95 21.00
C ASP A 7 15.23 1.65 20.38
N GLY A 8 13.90 1.56 20.25
CA GLY A 8 13.16 0.33 19.90
C GLY A 8 12.77 0.15 18.43
N ASP A 9 13.09 1.09 17.55
CA ASP A 9 12.51 1.15 16.19
C ASP A 9 13.01 0.01 15.27
N SER A 10 14.21 -0.50 15.53
CA SER A 10 14.81 -1.57 14.71
C SER A 10 14.15 -2.94 14.91
N GLN A 11 13.57 -3.23 16.07
CA GLN A 11 12.91 -4.53 16.32
C GLN A 11 11.43 -4.57 15.91
N GLN A 12 10.80 -3.42 15.67
CA GLN A 12 9.38 -3.34 15.28
C GLN A 12 9.17 -3.33 13.76
N SER A 13 10.22 -3.07 12.98
CA SER A 13 10.18 -3.13 11.53
C SER A 13 10.38 -4.55 11.01
N PHE A 14 9.63 -4.96 9.98
CA PHE A 14 9.88 -6.22 9.29
C PHE A 14 11.26 -6.26 8.61
N PHE A 15 11.90 -5.10 8.36
CA PHE A 15 13.29 -5.04 7.88
C PHE A 15 14.32 -5.38 8.96
N GLY A 16 13.93 -5.31 10.24
CA GLY A 16 14.76 -5.68 11.37
C GLY A 16 14.81 -7.18 11.65
N LEU A 17 13.88 -7.95 11.07
CA LEU A 17 13.87 -9.40 11.21
C LEU A 17 15.07 -10.05 10.51
N ASP A 18 15.58 -11.12 11.08
CA ASP A 18 16.64 -11.93 10.47
C ASP A 18 16.19 -12.39 9.07
N THR A 19 17.07 -12.25 8.08
CA THR A 19 16.76 -12.59 6.67
C THR A 19 16.34 -14.06 6.47
N GLN A 20 16.76 -14.96 7.37
CA GLN A 20 16.43 -16.38 7.41
C GLN A 20 15.20 -16.70 8.27
N PHE A 21 14.70 -15.74 9.05
CA PHE A 21 13.47 -15.91 9.82
C PHE A 21 12.34 -16.40 8.92
N LYS A 22 11.65 -17.46 9.34
CA LYS A 22 10.63 -18.14 8.54
C LYS A 22 9.24 -17.71 8.98
N LEU A 23 8.52 -17.04 8.07
CA LEU A 23 7.09 -16.84 8.22
C LEU A 23 6.35 -18.14 7.95
N GLN A 24 5.42 -18.46 8.85
CA GLN A 24 4.52 -19.59 8.70
C GLN A 24 3.29 -19.16 7.89
N PRO A 25 2.90 -19.92 6.85
CA PRO A 25 1.69 -19.63 6.12
C PRO A 25 0.45 -19.97 6.96
N LYS A 26 -0.69 -19.35 6.63
CA LYS A 26 -1.98 -19.62 7.27
C LYS A 26 -2.37 -21.11 7.21
N ASP A 27 -2.08 -21.75 6.07
CA ASP A 27 -2.23 -23.18 5.89
C ASP A 27 -0.87 -23.81 5.50
N PRO A 28 -0.17 -24.46 6.45
CA PRO A 28 1.11 -25.12 6.20
C PRO A 28 0.99 -26.43 5.41
N THR A 29 -0.22 -26.94 5.18
CA THR A 29 -0.44 -28.13 4.34
C THR A 29 -0.41 -27.77 2.85
N ILE A 30 -0.80 -26.54 2.51
CA ILE A 30 -0.83 -26.04 1.13
C ILE A 30 0.47 -25.30 0.77
N HIS A 31 1.00 -24.51 1.71
CA HIS A 31 2.15 -23.65 1.46
C HIS A 31 3.33 -23.99 2.38
N LYS A 32 4.56 -23.87 1.85
CA LYS A 32 5.78 -24.04 2.63
C LYS A 32 6.18 -22.72 3.32
N PRO A 33 6.83 -22.77 4.50
CA PRO A 33 7.38 -21.58 5.14
C PRO A 33 8.33 -20.81 4.22
N VAL A 34 8.29 -19.48 4.32
CA VAL A 34 9.05 -18.57 3.46
C VAL A 34 9.95 -17.71 4.34
N SER A 35 11.21 -17.48 3.93
CA SER A 35 12.07 -16.58 4.70
C SER A 35 11.76 -15.11 4.45
N MET A 36 12.10 -14.24 5.41
CA MET A 36 11.99 -12.79 5.24
C MET A 36 12.70 -12.29 3.99
N LYS A 37 13.87 -12.84 3.64
CA LYS A 37 14.54 -12.56 2.36
C LYS A 37 13.68 -12.84 1.15
N GLN A 38 13.05 -14.02 1.10
CA GLN A 38 12.18 -14.37 -0.02
C GLN A 38 10.94 -13.48 -0.09
N ILE A 39 10.37 -13.11 1.07
CA ILE A 39 9.24 -12.18 1.15
C ILE A 39 9.65 -10.83 0.58
N LEU A 40 10.66 -10.18 1.15
CA LEU A 40 11.00 -8.81 0.80
C LEU A 40 11.57 -8.69 -0.61
N GLU A 41 12.40 -9.63 -1.06
CA GLU A 41 12.98 -9.53 -2.40
C GLU A 41 11.96 -9.82 -3.50
N LYS A 42 11.08 -10.81 -3.31
CA LYS A 42 10.31 -11.41 -4.42
C LYS A 42 8.84 -11.69 -4.16
N LYS A 43 8.42 -12.02 -2.93
CA LYS A 43 7.08 -12.60 -2.67
C LYS A 43 6.08 -11.65 -2.03
N LEU A 44 6.51 -10.51 -1.46
CA LEU A 44 5.60 -9.50 -0.95
C LEU A 44 4.91 -8.81 -2.12
N ARG A 45 3.58 -8.91 -2.18
CA ARG A 45 2.76 -8.36 -3.27
C ARG A 45 1.79 -7.30 -2.79
N TRP A 46 1.18 -7.52 -1.64
CA TRP A 46 0.29 -6.55 -1.01
C TRP A 46 0.26 -6.72 0.51
N VAL A 47 -0.15 -5.66 1.20
CA VAL A 47 -0.45 -5.62 2.64
C VAL A 47 -1.72 -4.78 2.82
N THR A 48 -2.59 -5.17 3.75
CA THR A 48 -3.79 -4.44 4.14
C THR A 48 -3.57 -3.72 5.48
N LEU A 49 -4.04 -2.48 5.59
CA LEU A 49 -4.09 -1.69 6.83
C LEU A 49 -5.55 -1.34 7.14
N GLY A 50 -5.91 -1.28 8.42
CA GLY A 50 -7.30 -1.03 8.80
C GLY A 50 -8.22 -2.16 8.30
N GLY A 51 -9.27 -1.78 7.58
CA GLY A 51 -10.20 -2.68 6.89
C GLY A 51 -9.52 -3.79 6.06
N GLN A 52 -9.95 -5.02 6.28
CA GLN A 52 -9.35 -6.21 5.68
C GLN A 52 -10.18 -6.70 4.49
N TYR A 53 -9.77 -6.35 3.27
CA TYR A 53 -10.50 -6.75 2.07
C TYR A 53 -10.45 -8.28 1.83
N ASP A 54 -11.61 -8.93 1.70
CA ASP A 54 -11.72 -10.34 1.33
C ASP A 54 -11.69 -10.47 -0.20
N TRP A 55 -10.53 -10.89 -0.73
CA TRP A 55 -10.32 -11.07 -2.18
C TRP A 55 -11.23 -12.12 -2.82
N THR A 56 -11.72 -13.09 -2.06
CA THR A 56 -12.57 -14.17 -2.58
C THR A 56 -14.01 -13.70 -2.68
N LYS A 57 -14.52 -13.08 -1.61
CA LYS A 57 -15.89 -12.56 -1.55
C LYS A 57 -16.04 -11.19 -2.20
N LYS A 58 -14.93 -10.48 -2.42
CA LYS A 58 -14.84 -9.12 -2.96
C LYS A 58 -15.60 -8.07 -2.14
N VAL A 59 -15.53 -8.20 -0.82
CA VAL A 59 -16.18 -7.31 0.14
C VAL A 59 -15.26 -7.00 1.31
N TYR A 60 -15.53 -5.91 2.01
CA TYR A 60 -15.03 -5.73 3.36
C TYR A 60 -15.91 -6.52 4.34
N PRO A 61 -15.34 -7.39 5.20
CA PRO A 61 -16.09 -8.10 6.23
C PRO A 61 -16.80 -7.15 7.20
N GLU A 62 -17.93 -7.58 7.76
CA GLU A 62 -18.66 -6.83 8.79
C GLU A 62 -17.93 -6.77 10.13
N GLU A 63 -17.04 -7.74 10.38
CA GLU A 63 -16.21 -7.83 11.58
C GLU A 63 -15.37 -6.57 11.81
N GLU A 64 -15.20 -6.18 13.07
CA GLU A 64 -14.40 -5.00 13.43
C GLU A 64 -12.94 -5.18 12.94
N PRO A 65 -12.45 -4.28 12.08
CA PRO A 65 -11.10 -4.41 11.53
C PRO A 65 -10.03 -4.04 12.57
N PRO A 66 -8.77 -4.42 12.33
CA PRO A 66 -7.64 -3.81 13.03
C PRO A 66 -7.67 -2.28 12.91
N ALA A 67 -7.15 -1.58 13.91
CA ALA A 67 -7.01 -0.12 13.83
C ALA A 67 -6.17 0.30 12.61
N PHE A 68 -6.59 1.36 11.94
CA PHE A 68 -5.78 2.00 10.91
C PHE A 68 -4.59 2.72 11.58
N PRO A 69 -3.36 2.67 11.04
CA PRO A 69 -2.23 3.35 11.67
C PRO A 69 -2.43 4.87 11.74
N GLU A 70 -2.45 5.43 12.95
CA GLU A 70 -2.77 6.86 13.18
C GLU A 70 -1.77 7.82 12.54
N ASP A 71 -0.48 7.49 12.49
CA ASP A 71 0.53 8.31 11.84
C ASP A 71 0.25 8.49 10.33
N ILE A 72 -0.22 7.43 9.68
CA ILE A 72 -0.65 7.47 8.29
C ILE A 72 -2.01 8.19 8.18
N ALA A 73 -2.93 7.93 9.11
CA ALA A 73 -4.25 8.57 9.10
C ALA A 73 -4.14 10.09 9.23
N ASP A 74 -3.31 10.59 10.14
CA ASP A 74 -3.07 12.01 10.38
C ASP A 74 -2.49 12.71 9.15
N LEU A 75 -1.51 12.09 8.48
CA LEU A 75 -0.95 12.59 7.23
C LEU A 75 -2.05 12.73 6.16
N LEU A 76 -2.89 11.70 6.04
CA LEU A 76 -3.95 11.66 5.04
C LEU A 76 -5.05 12.67 5.34
N ARG A 77 -5.54 12.76 6.58
CA ARG A 77 -6.54 13.76 7.01
C ARG A 77 -6.02 15.19 6.83
N GLY A 78 -4.72 15.41 7.06
CA GLY A 78 -4.07 16.70 6.82
C GLY A 78 -4.02 17.12 5.35
N THR A 79 -4.05 16.16 4.42
CA THR A 79 -3.85 16.40 2.98
C THR A 79 -5.14 16.23 2.15
N PHE A 80 -5.97 15.25 2.50
CA PHE A 80 -7.19 14.80 1.79
C PHE A 80 -8.37 14.80 2.76
N ARG A 81 -8.90 15.99 3.05
CA ARG A 81 -9.84 16.22 4.16
C ARG A 81 -11.19 15.52 4.03
N ASP A 82 -11.58 15.15 2.81
CA ASP A 82 -12.90 14.58 2.51
C ASP A 82 -12.91 13.04 2.54
N VAL A 83 -11.83 12.40 3.00
CA VAL A 83 -11.72 10.94 3.09
C VAL A 83 -11.25 10.56 4.49
N ASP A 84 -12.06 9.78 5.22
CA ASP A 84 -11.62 9.15 6.47
C ASP A 84 -10.84 7.85 6.16
N PRO A 85 -9.54 7.75 6.51
CA PRO A 85 -8.76 6.55 6.26
C PRO A 85 -9.23 5.37 7.13
N GLN A 86 -10.01 4.47 6.55
CA GLN A 86 -10.54 3.29 7.25
C GLN A 86 -9.88 2.00 6.78
N ALA A 87 -9.49 1.93 5.51
CA ALA A 87 -8.78 0.80 4.94
C ALA A 87 -7.71 1.26 3.96
N ALA A 88 -6.63 0.50 3.85
CA ALA A 88 -5.69 0.69 2.77
C ALA A 88 -5.11 -0.62 2.26
N ILE A 89 -4.83 -0.65 0.96
CA ILE A 89 -4.08 -1.73 0.31
C ILE A 89 -2.75 -1.13 -0.17
N LEU A 90 -1.66 -1.60 0.42
CA LEU A 90 -0.32 -1.31 -0.07
C LEU A 90 0.00 -2.35 -1.12
N ASN A 91 0.18 -1.93 -2.37
CA ASN A 91 0.60 -2.80 -3.46
C ASN A 91 2.11 -2.63 -3.73
N PHE A 92 2.81 -3.75 -3.85
CA PHE A 92 4.25 -3.81 -4.13
C PHE A 92 4.47 -4.35 -5.54
N TYR A 93 5.15 -3.57 -6.36
CA TYR A 93 5.46 -3.89 -7.74
C TYR A 93 6.97 -3.86 -7.99
N SER A 94 7.44 -4.72 -8.87
CA SER A 94 8.73 -4.63 -9.54
C SER A 94 8.50 -4.43 -11.05
N PRO A 95 9.48 -3.95 -11.82
CA PRO A 95 9.35 -3.90 -13.27
C PRO A 95 8.94 -5.26 -13.86
N GLY A 96 7.92 -5.26 -14.72
CA GLY A 96 7.28 -6.46 -15.26
C GLY A 96 5.98 -6.84 -14.55
N ASP A 97 5.76 -6.37 -13.32
CA ASP A 97 4.45 -6.47 -12.68
C ASP A 97 3.44 -5.50 -13.34
N THR A 98 2.19 -5.94 -13.38
CA THR A 98 1.06 -5.16 -13.89
C THR A 98 -0.13 -5.30 -12.94
N LEU A 99 -1.07 -4.36 -13.04
CA LEU A 99 -2.40 -4.49 -12.47
C LEU A 99 -3.42 -4.35 -13.61
N SER A 100 -4.22 -5.39 -13.82
CA SER A 100 -5.25 -5.44 -14.86
C SER A 100 -6.32 -4.37 -14.67
N LEU A 101 -7.05 -4.08 -15.75
CA LEU A 101 -8.19 -3.15 -15.71
C LEU A 101 -9.24 -3.61 -14.69
N HIS A 102 -9.59 -2.74 -13.76
CA HIS A 102 -10.57 -2.99 -12.70
C HIS A 102 -11.24 -1.68 -12.24
N ARG A 103 -12.21 -1.81 -11.34
CA ARG A 103 -12.82 -0.70 -10.58
C ARG A 103 -12.82 -1.09 -9.11
N ASP A 104 -12.74 -0.08 -8.25
CA ASP A 104 -12.88 -0.22 -6.82
C ASP A 104 -14.34 0.10 -6.45
N VAL A 105 -15.12 -0.92 -6.10
CA VAL A 105 -16.59 -0.81 -5.91
C VAL A 105 -17.07 -1.63 -4.71
N SER A 106 -16.16 -1.95 -3.79
CA SER A 106 -16.44 -2.86 -2.66
C SER A 106 -16.74 -2.12 -1.37
N GLU A 107 -16.57 -0.80 -1.35
CA GLU A 107 -16.92 0.10 -0.27
C GLU A 107 -18.44 0.34 -0.26
N GLU A 108 -19.01 0.56 0.92
CA GLU A 108 -20.45 0.86 1.10
C GLU A 108 -20.77 2.34 0.83
N CYS A 109 -19.76 3.22 0.91
CA CYS A 109 -19.90 4.65 0.68
C CYS A 109 -19.18 5.10 -0.61
N ASP A 110 -19.61 6.26 -1.12
CA ASP A 110 -19.14 6.84 -2.39
C ASP A 110 -17.99 7.84 -2.20
N GLN A 111 -17.34 7.79 -1.02
CA GLN A 111 -16.24 8.69 -0.66
C GLN A 111 -15.00 8.49 -1.54
N GLY A 112 -14.18 9.53 -1.61
CA GLY A 112 -12.99 9.56 -2.45
C GLY A 112 -11.99 8.43 -2.16
N LEU A 113 -11.25 8.04 -3.19
CA LEU A 113 -10.14 7.09 -3.09
C LEU A 113 -8.81 7.84 -3.25
N ILE A 114 -7.88 7.62 -2.32
CA ILE A 114 -6.54 8.22 -2.37
C ILE A 114 -5.54 7.15 -2.84
N SER A 115 -4.69 7.50 -3.78
CA SER A 115 -3.63 6.63 -4.30
C SER A 115 -2.30 7.35 -4.29
N ILE A 116 -1.39 6.95 -3.39
CA ILE A 116 -0.06 7.57 -3.23
C ILE A 116 1.02 6.65 -3.82
N SER A 117 1.99 7.26 -4.49
CA SER A 117 3.06 6.60 -5.24
C SER A 117 4.41 6.77 -4.58
N THR A 118 5.17 5.69 -4.38
CA THR A 118 6.55 5.76 -3.86
C THR A 118 7.46 4.81 -4.62
N GLY A 119 8.69 5.23 -4.94
CA GLY A 119 9.69 4.42 -5.64
C GLY A 119 9.64 4.61 -7.16
N CYS A 120 9.78 3.53 -7.93
CA CYS A 120 9.75 3.62 -9.40
C CYS A 120 8.44 4.21 -9.92
N ASP A 121 8.58 4.93 -11.04
CA ASP A 121 7.46 5.47 -11.79
C ASP A 121 6.57 4.34 -12.34
N ALA A 122 5.29 4.65 -12.54
CA ALA A 122 4.38 3.77 -13.27
C ALA A 122 3.50 4.56 -14.24
N LEU A 123 2.93 3.84 -15.20
CA LEU A 123 1.83 4.35 -16.00
C LEU A 123 0.53 3.89 -15.35
N LEU A 124 -0.35 4.84 -15.04
CA LEU A 124 -1.75 4.60 -14.72
C LEU A 124 -2.55 4.84 -16.00
N MET A 125 -3.36 3.87 -16.39
CA MET A 125 -4.40 4.06 -17.39
C MET A 125 -5.73 4.25 -16.66
N ALA A 126 -6.48 5.29 -17.00
CA ALA A 126 -7.80 5.56 -16.46
C ALA A 126 -8.79 5.76 -17.61
N ALA A 127 -9.96 5.16 -17.51
CA ALA A 127 -10.99 5.24 -18.52
C ALA A 127 -12.35 5.55 -17.89
N ASN A 128 -13.19 6.25 -18.64
CA ASN A 128 -14.57 6.50 -18.26
C ASN A 128 -15.38 5.19 -18.21
N SER A 129 -16.60 5.24 -17.67
CA SER A 129 -17.40 4.04 -17.34
C SER A 129 -17.69 3.13 -18.54
N ASP A 130 -17.86 3.70 -19.75
CA ASP A 130 -18.11 3.00 -21.01
C ASP A 130 -16.82 2.69 -21.80
N GLY A 131 -15.66 3.14 -21.33
CA GLY A 131 -14.34 2.84 -21.89
C GLY A 131 -14.04 3.55 -23.20
N THR A 132 -14.82 4.57 -23.57
CA THR A 132 -14.66 5.34 -24.81
C THR A 132 -13.56 6.38 -24.72
N GLU A 133 -13.31 6.91 -23.51
CA GLU A 133 -12.24 7.85 -23.22
C GLU A 133 -11.21 7.19 -22.32
N VAL A 134 -9.94 7.25 -22.71
CA VAL A 134 -8.82 6.63 -21.99
C VAL A 134 -7.68 7.63 -21.90
N GLU A 135 -7.23 7.88 -20.67
CA GLU A 135 -6.07 8.71 -20.37
C GLU A 135 -4.96 7.86 -19.75
N VAL A 136 -3.71 8.23 -20.06
CA VAL A 136 -2.52 7.58 -19.51
C VAL A 136 -1.69 8.62 -18.75
N ILE A 137 -1.59 8.42 -17.44
CA ILE A 137 -0.91 9.33 -16.52
C ILE A 137 0.37 8.64 -16.05
N ARG A 138 1.52 9.33 -16.17
CA ARG A 138 2.77 8.87 -15.56
C ARG A 138 2.80 9.32 -14.10
N LEU A 139 2.80 8.35 -13.19
CA LEU A 139 2.92 8.53 -11.75
C LEU A 139 4.38 8.40 -11.34
N ARG A 140 4.93 9.44 -10.72
CA ARG A 140 6.26 9.49 -10.13
C ARG A 140 6.21 9.21 -8.64
N SER A 141 7.38 8.97 -8.03
CA SER A 141 7.47 8.93 -6.56
C SER A 141 7.03 10.27 -5.96
N GLY A 142 6.17 10.22 -4.96
CA GLY A 142 5.55 11.38 -4.30
C GLY A 142 4.20 11.80 -4.92
N ASP A 143 3.88 11.36 -6.15
CA ASP A 143 2.61 11.72 -6.77
C ASP A 143 1.44 11.05 -6.02
N ALA A 144 0.37 11.82 -5.84
CA ALA A 144 -0.89 11.34 -5.28
C ALA A 144 -2.05 11.63 -6.23
N ILE A 145 -2.96 10.68 -6.36
CA ILE A 145 -4.24 10.84 -7.06
C ILE A 145 -5.36 10.74 -6.04
N LEU A 146 -6.31 11.67 -6.12
CA LEU A 146 -7.61 11.58 -5.47
C LEU A 146 -8.68 11.32 -6.54
N MET A 147 -9.38 10.18 -6.44
CA MET A 147 -10.47 9.81 -7.35
C MET A 147 -11.80 10.02 -6.63
N THR A 148 -12.60 10.98 -7.09
CA THR A 148 -13.84 11.44 -6.43
C THR A 148 -14.96 11.65 -7.44
N GLY A 149 -16.21 11.61 -6.99
CA GLY A 149 -17.38 11.79 -7.86
C GLY A 149 -17.37 10.76 -9.00
N VAL A 150 -17.49 11.21 -10.25
CA VAL A 150 -17.53 10.29 -11.41
C VAL A 150 -16.21 9.50 -11.56
N SER A 151 -15.06 10.11 -11.26
CA SER A 151 -13.76 9.45 -11.42
C SER A 151 -13.50 8.38 -10.36
N ARG A 152 -14.23 8.40 -9.22
CA ARG A 152 -14.19 7.35 -8.18
C ARG A 152 -14.50 5.96 -8.73
N TYR A 153 -15.26 5.90 -9.82
CA TYR A 153 -15.61 4.68 -10.51
C TYR A 153 -14.93 4.58 -11.88
N ALA A 154 -13.84 5.31 -12.16
CA ALA A 154 -13.13 5.11 -13.41
C ALA A 154 -12.57 3.68 -13.49
N TRP A 155 -12.65 3.06 -14.68
CA TRP A 155 -11.87 1.86 -14.95
C TRP A 155 -10.41 2.24 -14.93
N HIS A 156 -9.56 1.47 -14.26
CA HIS A 156 -8.15 1.80 -14.20
C HIS A 156 -7.24 0.58 -14.12
N ALA A 157 -6.01 0.77 -14.61
CA ALA A 157 -5.00 -0.27 -14.71
C ALA A 157 -3.60 0.31 -14.48
N VAL A 158 -2.67 -0.52 -14.03
CA VAL A 158 -1.24 -0.19 -14.01
C VAL A 158 -0.54 -1.10 -15.02
N PRO A 159 -0.50 -0.73 -16.32
CA PRO A 159 0.09 -1.58 -17.35
C PRO A 159 1.61 -1.67 -17.28
N LYS A 160 2.29 -0.73 -16.60
CA LYS A 160 3.76 -0.70 -16.60
C LYS A 160 4.34 0.01 -15.39
N VAL A 161 5.31 -0.64 -14.75
CA VAL A 161 6.29 -0.01 -13.84
C VAL A 161 7.60 0.22 -14.60
N ILE A 162 8.15 1.42 -14.51
CA ILE A 162 9.32 1.85 -15.30
C ILE A 162 10.60 1.59 -14.48
N ALA A 163 11.41 0.63 -14.92
CA ALA A 163 12.68 0.29 -14.26
C ALA A 163 13.64 1.50 -14.20
N GLY A 164 14.43 1.57 -13.12
CA GLY A 164 15.51 2.57 -12.98
C GLY A 164 15.05 4.01 -12.78
N THR A 165 13.79 4.24 -12.40
CA THR A 165 13.23 5.59 -12.18
C THR A 165 13.04 5.96 -10.71
N CYS A 166 13.35 5.04 -9.77
CA CYS A 166 13.30 5.35 -8.35
C CYS A 166 14.23 6.54 -8.01
N PRO A 167 13.74 7.58 -7.32
CA PRO A 167 14.55 8.75 -6.97
C PRO A 167 15.79 8.39 -6.18
N GLU A 168 16.92 9.05 -6.46
CA GLU A 168 18.20 8.78 -5.79
C GLU A 168 18.11 8.83 -4.25
N SER A 169 17.33 9.78 -3.72
CA SER A 169 17.08 9.92 -2.28
C SER A 169 16.39 8.71 -1.64
N LEU A 170 15.65 7.92 -2.42
CA LEU A 170 14.93 6.73 -1.96
C LEU A 170 15.62 5.43 -2.31
N GLN A 171 16.60 5.43 -3.22
CA GLN A 171 17.26 4.20 -3.66
C GLN A 171 17.87 3.45 -2.49
N LYS A 172 18.60 4.13 -1.60
CA LYS A 172 19.29 3.50 -0.45
C LYS A 172 18.33 3.03 0.65
N TRP A 173 17.07 3.47 0.65
CA TRP A 173 16.08 3.09 1.65
C TRP A 173 15.79 1.57 1.59
N PRO A 174 15.61 0.89 2.75
CA PRO A 174 15.47 1.41 4.12
C PRO A 174 16.79 1.59 4.89
N ALA A 175 17.96 1.39 4.28
CA ALA A 175 19.21 1.56 5.00
C ALA A 175 19.40 3.02 5.43
N SER A 176 19.61 3.25 6.73
CA SER A 176 19.84 4.60 7.26
C SER A 176 21.34 4.90 7.33
N GLY A 177 21.80 5.94 6.61
CA GLY A 177 23.18 6.45 6.67
C GLY A 177 24.28 5.41 6.43
N GLU A 178 25.53 5.77 6.73
CA GLU A 178 26.64 4.82 6.87
C GLU A 178 26.62 4.23 8.29
N GLY A 179 26.61 2.91 8.41
CA GLY A 179 26.60 2.22 9.70
C GLY A 179 25.27 2.25 10.48
N GLY A 180 24.21 2.84 9.93
CA GLY A 180 22.89 2.82 10.58
C GLY A 180 22.11 1.51 10.35
N SER A 181 20.82 1.51 10.64
CA SER A 181 19.96 0.32 10.59
C SER A 181 19.68 -0.18 9.17
N PHE A 182 19.29 -1.46 9.06
CA PHE A 182 18.78 -2.11 7.85
C PHE A 182 19.74 -2.12 6.64
N GLN A 183 21.06 -2.04 6.85
CA GLN A 183 22.06 -2.05 5.77
C GLN A 183 21.97 -3.27 4.86
N GLN A 184 21.54 -4.42 5.38
CA GLN A 184 21.33 -5.64 4.61
C GLN A 184 20.22 -5.50 3.54
N TRP A 185 19.37 -4.49 3.67
CA TRP A 185 18.29 -4.16 2.72
C TRP A 185 18.58 -2.90 1.92
N ARG A 186 19.83 -2.41 1.91
CA ARG A 186 20.21 -1.30 1.03
C ARG A 186 19.78 -1.60 -0.41
N ASP A 187 19.27 -0.58 -1.08
CA ASP A 187 18.80 -0.65 -2.47
C ASP A 187 17.51 -1.47 -2.68
N TRP A 188 16.83 -1.86 -1.61
CA TRP A 188 15.58 -2.65 -1.70
C TRP A 188 14.49 -1.93 -2.51
N LEU A 189 14.34 -0.61 -2.33
CA LEU A 189 13.34 0.19 -3.05
C LEU A 189 13.83 0.65 -4.43
N SER A 190 15.13 0.54 -4.74
CA SER A 190 15.75 1.08 -5.97
C SER A 190 15.08 0.62 -7.28
N ASN A 191 14.49 -0.57 -7.27
CA ASN A 191 13.81 -1.15 -8.41
C ASN A 191 12.41 -1.66 -8.06
N LYS A 192 11.76 -0.99 -7.10
CA LYS A 192 10.40 -1.31 -6.67
C LYS A 192 9.53 -0.08 -6.68
N ARG A 193 8.23 -0.31 -6.80
CA ARG A 193 7.19 0.68 -6.62
C ARG A 193 6.25 0.21 -5.51
N ILE A 194 5.91 1.12 -4.61
CA ILE A 194 4.87 0.94 -3.61
C ILE A 194 3.74 1.89 -3.96
N ASN A 195 2.51 1.37 -3.93
CA ASN A 195 1.31 2.17 -4.03
C ASN A 195 0.47 1.99 -2.78
N LEU A 196 0.18 3.07 -2.07
CA LEU A 196 -0.76 3.09 -0.96
C LEU A 196 -2.12 3.55 -1.49
N ASN A 197 -3.09 2.64 -1.54
CA ASN A 197 -4.46 2.89 -1.97
C ASN A 197 -5.36 2.92 -0.73
N VAL A 198 -5.90 4.09 -0.36
CA VAL A 198 -6.68 4.33 0.86
C VAL A 198 -8.13 4.56 0.51
N ARG A 199 -9.02 3.96 1.31
CA ARG A 199 -10.47 3.98 1.15
C ARG A 199 -11.12 4.29 2.49
N GLN A 200 -12.21 5.04 2.40
CA GLN A 200 -13.26 5.00 3.42
C GLN A 200 -14.24 3.88 3.03
N MET A 201 -14.51 2.96 3.96
CA MET A 201 -15.37 1.81 3.68
C MET A 201 -16.83 2.10 3.96
N ARG A 202 -17.12 2.91 4.98
CA ARG A 202 -18.46 3.23 5.49
C ARG A 202 -18.55 4.71 5.85
N GLU A 203 -19.76 5.28 5.83
CA GLU A 203 -20.00 6.67 6.24
C GLU A 203 -19.70 6.91 7.73
N GLU A 204 -19.95 5.90 8.56
CA GLU A 204 -19.72 5.98 10.00
C GLU A 204 -18.22 5.82 10.32
N PRO A 205 -17.65 6.66 11.21
CA PRO A 205 -16.31 6.44 11.73
C PRO A 205 -16.21 5.10 12.47
N LEU A 206 -15.10 4.39 12.31
CA LEU A 206 -14.83 3.16 13.07
C LEU A 206 -14.65 3.49 14.57
N LEU A 207 -15.11 2.58 15.45
CA LEU A 207 -15.01 2.72 16.90
C LEU A 207 -13.52 2.73 17.31
N GLY A 208 -12.98 3.93 17.52
CA GLY A 208 -11.55 4.16 17.81
C GLY A 208 -10.97 5.38 17.09
N ASN A 209 -11.63 5.85 16.02
CA ASN A 209 -11.30 7.10 15.31
C ASN A 209 -12.10 8.31 15.83
N ALA A 210 -12.97 8.12 16.83
CA ALA A 210 -13.62 9.22 17.52
C ALA A 210 -12.58 9.94 18.38
N ALA A 211 -12.12 11.08 17.89
CA ALA A 211 -11.34 12.01 18.71
C ALA A 211 -12.14 12.36 19.97
N ASP A 212 -11.53 12.15 21.14
CA ASP A 212 -11.84 12.93 22.34
C ASP A 212 -11.40 14.40 22.13
#